data_AF-A0A5K0YP52-F1
#
_entry.id   AF-A0A5K0YP52-F1
#
_cell.length_a   1.000
_cell.length_b   1.000
_cell.length_c   1.000
_cell.angle_alpha   90.00
_cell.angle_beta   90.00
_cell.angle_gamma   90.00
#
_symmetry.space_group_name_H-M   'P 1'
#
loop_
_entity.id
_entity.type
_entity.pdbx_description
1 polymer ?
#
loop_
_entity_poly.entity_id
_entity_poly.type
_entity_poly.pdbx_seq_one_letter_code
_entity_poly.pdbx_strand_id
1 'polypeptide(L)'
;DTQLLLWDLVMDEIVVPLRRCPPGGSPTFSSGSQSSHWDSLSPVGTLQSAPSMRDVPKLSPVVAHRVHAEPLSGLLFTSDSVITVCREGHLKIWMRPGNGDSLPVNQEATNSLKG
;
A
#
# COMPACT_ATOMS: atom_id res chain seq x y z
N ASP A 1 -10.93 0.91 -10.00
CA ASP A 1 -10.38 1.33 -11.32
C ASP A 1 -9.80 0.10 -12.01
N THR A 2 -9.32 0.23 -13.25
CA THR A 2 -8.82 -0.90 -14.08
C THR A 2 -7.30 -0.87 -14.27
N GLN A 3 -6.61 0.01 -13.52
CA GLN A 3 -5.20 0.33 -13.72
C GLN A 3 -4.36 -0.15 -12.55
N LEU A 4 -3.17 -0.66 -12.85
CA LEU A 4 -2.10 -0.88 -11.88
C LEU A 4 -1.21 0.37 -11.88
N LEU A 5 -1.08 0.97 -10.71
CA LEU A 5 -0.18 2.08 -10.46
C LEU A 5 0.99 1.59 -9.59
N LEU A 6 2.22 1.96 -9.96
CA LEU A 6 3.41 1.69 -9.15
C LEU A 6 4.08 3.01 -8.79
N TRP A 7 4.58 3.11 -7.57
CA TRP A 7 5.37 4.24 -7.08
C TRP A 7 6.73 3.71 -6.63
N ASP A 8 7.76 4.51 -6.85
CA ASP A 8 9.05 4.33 -6.21
C ASP A 8 9.13 5.28 -5.01
N LEU A 9 9.64 4.79 -3.89
CA LEU A 9 9.74 5.55 -2.64
C LEU A 9 11.20 5.50 -2.18
N VAL A 10 11.92 6.58 -2.44
CA VAL A 10 13.31 6.71 -1.98
C VAL A 10 13.30 7.28 -0.56
N MET A 11 14.04 6.66 0.37
CA MET A 11 13.97 6.94 1.81
C MET A 11 14.32 8.40 2.17
N ASP A 12 15.14 9.05 1.36
CA ASP A 12 15.54 10.46 1.48
C ASP A 12 14.43 11.44 1.05
N GLU A 13 13.47 11.00 0.25
CA GLU A 13 12.29 11.78 -0.14
C GLU A 13 11.14 11.68 0.87
N ILE A 14 11.20 10.72 1.80
CA ILE A 14 10.17 10.50 2.82
C ILE A 14 10.41 11.47 3.99
N VAL A 15 9.95 12.71 3.83
CA VAL A 15 9.93 13.69 4.93
C VAL A 15 8.81 13.34 5.91
N VAL A 16 9.15 13.04 7.16
CA VAL A 16 8.16 12.95 8.24
C VAL A 16 7.57 14.35 8.45
N PRO A 17 6.25 14.56 8.29
CA PRO A 17 5.65 15.86 8.55
C PRO A 17 5.90 16.25 10.01
N LEU A 18 6.62 17.35 10.24
CA LEU A 18 6.84 17.90 11.58
C LEU A 18 5.48 18.28 12.19
N ARG A 19 5.00 17.44 13.11
CA ARG A 19 3.77 17.69 13.86
C ARG A 19 4.06 18.75 14.91
N ARG A 20 3.73 20.01 14.60
CA ARG A 20 3.71 21.09 15.60
C ARG A 20 2.54 20.82 16.54
N CYS A 21 2.81 20.23 17.70
CA CYS A 21 1.91 20.37 18.85
C CYS A 21 1.89 21.86 19.21
N PRO A 22 0.72 22.52 19.23
CA PRO A 22 0.63 23.88 19.73
C PRO A 22 1.09 23.90 21.20
N PRO A 23 2.03 24.77 21.60
CA PRO A 23 2.29 24.99 23.01
C PRO A 23 1.11 25.81 23.57
N GLY A 24 0.26 25.19 24.39
CA GLY A 24 -0.67 25.93 25.24
C GLY A 24 -2.14 25.73 24.90
N GLY A 25 -2.81 24.94 25.75
CA GLY A 25 -4.25 24.89 25.89
C GLY A 25 -4.58 24.28 27.25
N SER A 26 -4.64 25.10 28.29
CA SER A 26 -5.04 24.68 29.64
C SER A 26 -6.56 24.58 29.74
N PRO A 27 -7.09 23.53 30.38
CA PRO A 27 -8.25 23.64 31.24
C PRO A 27 -7.82 23.39 32.70
N THR A 28 -8.25 24.29 33.56
CA THR A 28 -7.98 24.32 35.01
C THR A 28 -8.77 23.26 35.79
N PHE A 29 -8.25 22.94 36.98
CA PHE A 29 -8.79 22.16 38.11
C PHE A 29 -8.89 20.64 37.89
N SER A 30 -8.09 19.81 38.57
CA SER A 30 -8.27 19.50 40.00
C SER A 30 -7.03 18.90 40.66
N SER A 31 -6.87 19.18 41.95
CA SER A 31 -5.82 18.72 42.88
C SER A 31 -5.76 17.19 43.02
N GLY A 32 -4.58 16.58 42.91
CA GLY A 32 -4.37 15.18 43.28
C GLY A 32 -3.01 14.59 42.91
N SER A 33 -2.07 14.63 43.87
CA SER A 33 -0.98 13.68 44.17
C SER A 33 0.00 13.19 43.10
N GLN A 34 1.28 13.46 43.39
CA GLN A 34 2.49 13.01 42.72
C GLN A 34 2.71 11.49 42.89
N SER A 35 2.88 10.77 41.78
CA SER A 35 3.63 9.51 41.76
C SER A 35 4.41 9.38 40.45
N SER A 36 5.68 9.03 40.60
CA SER A 36 6.65 8.83 39.52
C SER A 36 6.26 7.61 38.69
N HIS A 37 5.80 7.80 37.44
CA HIS A 37 5.57 6.68 36.52
C HIS A 37 5.87 7.10 35.07
N TRP A 38 6.41 6.16 34.30
CA TRP A 38 7.10 6.38 33.02
C TRP A 38 6.17 6.60 31.81
N ASP A 39 5.10 7.37 31.92
CA ASP A 39 4.10 7.47 30.84
C ASP A 39 4.01 8.88 30.23
N SER A 40 4.96 9.17 29.32
CA SER A 40 4.77 10.18 28.26
C SER A 40 4.32 9.51 26.95
N LEU A 41 3.68 8.35 27.05
CA LEU A 41 2.86 7.81 25.97
C LEU A 41 1.75 8.83 25.73
N SER A 42 1.84 9.50 24.58
CA SER A 42 0.78 10.27 23.96
C SER A 42 -0.60 9.69 24.35
N PRO A 43 -1.54 10.49 24.89
CA PRO A 43 -2.78 9.96 25.42
C PRO A 43 -3.47 9.10 24.35
N VAL A 44 -3.49 7.78 24.63
CA VAL A 44 -4.27 6.78 23.93
C VAL A 44 -5.71 7.27 23.97
N GLY A 45 -6.20 7.81 22.84
CA GLY A 45 -7.59 8.24 22.73
C GLY A 45 -7.86 9.50 21.93
N THR A 46 -6.86 10.32 21.59
CA THR A 46 -7.08 11.39 20.59
C THR A 46 -6.63 10.91 19.23
N LEU A 47 -7.58 10.44 18.41
CA LEU A 47 -7.37 10.29 16.97
C LEU A 47 -6.92 11.65 16.44
N GLN A 48 -5.62 11.80 16.22
CA GLN A 48 -5.03 13.01 15.67
C GLN A 48 -5.67 13.25 14.30
N SER A 49 -6.09 14.49 14.05
CA SER A 49 -6.70 14.85 12.77
C SER A 49 -5.71 14.56 11.63
N ALA A 50 -6.24 14.05 10.51
CA ALA A 50 -5.44 13.84 9.32
C ALA A 50 -4.75 15.18 8.91
N PRO A 51 -3.48 15.14 8.48
CA PRO A 51 -2.81 16.33 7.99
C PRO A 51 -3.56 16.94 6.81
N SER A 52 -3.45 18.27 6.63
CA SER A 52 -4.00 18.89 5.44
C SER A 52 -3.26 18.38 4.20
N MET A 53 -3.97 18.20 3.09
CA MET A 53 -3.36 17.77 1.82
C MET A 53 -2.25 18.69 1.31
N ARG A 54 -2.20 19.95 1.75
CA ARG A 54 -1.12 20.89 1.43
C ARG A 54 0.19 20.59 2.17
N ASP A 55 0.09 19.88 3.29
CA ASP A 55 1.21 19.53 4.16
C ASP A 55 1.76 18.12 3.86
N VAL A 56 1.18 17.42 2.87
CA VAL A 56 1.55 16.06 2.46
C VAL A 56 2.18 16.10 1.06
N PRO A 57 3.39 15.54 0.87
CA PRO A 57 3.99 15.42 -0.46
C PRO A 57 3.09 14.67 -1.44
N LYS A 58 2.95 15.19 -2.66
CA LYS A 58 2.20 14.54 -3.74
C LYS A 58 3.15 13.73 -4.60
N LEU A 59 2.93 12.42 -4.67
CA LEU A 59 3.73 11.52 -5.48
C LEU A 59 3.02 11.20 -6.81
N SER A 60 3.77 11.27 -7.89
CA SER A 60 3.31 10.79 -9.19
C SER A 60 3.70 9.31 -9.34
N PRO A 61 2.84 8.44 -9.90
CA PRO A 61 3.20 7.05 -10.14
C PRO A 61 4.30 6.96 -11.21
N VAL A 62 5.24 6.03 -11.03
CA VAL A 62 6.26 5.70 -12.04
C VAL A 62 5.70 4.80 -13.14
N VAL A 63 4.63 4.05 -12.86
CA VAL A 63 3.88 3.27 -13.85
C VAL A 63 2.40 3.53 -13.67
N ALA A 64 1.69 3.75 -14.78
CA ALA A 64 0.24 3.72 -14.84
C ALA A 64 -0.20 2.88 -16.04
N HIS A 65 -0.70 1.67 -15.79
CA HIS A 65 -1.04 0.72 -16.85
C HIS A 65 -2.42 0.11 -16.66
N ARG A 66 -3.26 0.14 -17.69
CA ARG A 66 -4.54 -0.58 -17.67
C ARG A 66 -4.30 -2.08 -17.78
N VAL A 67 -4.55 -2.79 -16.69
CA VAL A 67 -4.29 -4.23 -16.60
C VAL A 67 -5.53 -5.08 -16.85
N HIS A 68 -6.75 -4.55 -16.67
CA HIS A 68 -7.99 -5.31 -16.86
C HIS A 68 -9.09 -4.51 -17.58
N ALA A 69 -10.10 -5.21 -18.09
CA ALA A 69 -11.31 -4.59 -18.63
C ALA A 69 -12.20 -4.07 -17.49
N GLU A 70 -12.41 -4.91 -16.48
CA GLU A 70 -13.17 -4.64 -15.27
C GLU A 70 -12.30 -4.20 -14.08
N PRO A 71 -12.91 -3.58 -13.04
CA PRO A 71 -12.19 -3.11 -11.88
C PRO A 71 -11.36 -4.21 -11.19
N LEU A 72 -10.15 -3.84 -10.78
CA LEU A 72 -9.29 -4.68 -9.96
C LEU A 72 -9.96 -5.03 -8.62
N SER A 73 -9.87 -6.29 -8.24
CA SER A 73 -10.36 -6.84 -6.97
C SER A 73 -9.25 -7.45 -6.12
N GLY A 74 -8.08 -7.74 -6.71
CA GLY A 74 -6.94 -8.30 -6.00
C GLY A 74 -5.59 -7.98 -6.66
N LEU A 75 -4.57 -7.85 -5.83
CA LEU A 75 -3.17 -7.66 -6.19
C LEU A 75 -2.29 -8.44 -5.21
N LEU A 76 -1.38 -9.26 -5.72
CA LEU A 76 -0.43 -10.05 -4.93
C LEU A 76 0.97 -9.94 -5.52
N PHE A 77 1.94 -9.68 -4.65
CA PHE A 77 3.36 -9.74 -5.01
C PHE A 77 3.94 -11.07 -4.50
N THR A 78 4.62 -11.80 -5.37
CA THR A 78 5.40 -12.99 -5.03
C THR A 78 6.88 -12.74 -5.28
N SER A 79 7.73 -13.71 -4.92
CA SER A 79 9.16 -13.72 -5.26
C SER A 79 9.39 -13.56 -6.76
N ASP A 80 8.54 -14.18 -7.58
CA ASP A 80 8.80 -14.35 -9.02
C ASP A 80 7.80 -13.60 -9.90
N SER A 81 6.71 -13.07 -9.35
CA SER A 81 5.65 -12.47 -10.14
C SER A 81 4.84 -11.40 -9.39
N VAL A 82 4.03 -10.67 -10.15
CA VAL A 82 2.90 -9.89 -9.67
C VAL A 82 1.63 -10.49 -10.25
N ILE A 83 0.64 -10.77 -9.39
CA ILE A 83 -0.64 -11.36 -9.78
C ILE A 83 -1.73 -10.32 -9.57
N THR A 84 -2.58 -10.15 -10.58
CA THR A 84 -3.72 -9.23 -10.54
C THR A 84 -5.02 -9.97 -10.83
N VAL A 85 -6.10 -9.62 -10.13
CA VAL A 85 -7.44 -10.19 -10.29
C VAL A 85 -8.45 -9.06 -10.54
N CYS A 86 -9.40 -9.24 -11.45
CA CYS A 86 -10.53 -8.33 -11.61
C CYS A 86 -11.83 -8.89 -10.99
N ARG A 87 -12.87 -8.07 -10.91
CA ARG A 87 -14.20 -8.45 -10.36
C ARG A 87 -14.85 -9.65 -11.06
N GLU A 88 -14.54 -9.90 -12.33
CA GLU A 88 -15.03 -11.06 -13.09
C GLU A 88 -14.25 -12.35 -12.77
N GLY A 89 -13.16 -12.25 -11.99
CA GLY A 89 -12.31 -13.38 -11.67
C GLY A 89 -11.19 -13.64 -12.68
N HIS A 90 -10.96 -12.77 -13.66
CA HIS A 90 -9.83 -12.91 -14.57
C HIS A 90 -8.51 -12.64 -13.85
N LEU A 91 -7.58 -13.58 -14.00
CA LEU A 91 -6.25 -13.56 -13.40
C LEU A 91 -5.20 -13.20 -14.47
N LYS A 92 -4.27 -12.30 -14.13
CA LYS A 92 -3.05 -12.05 -14.92
C LYS A 92 -1.82 -12.17 -14.04
N ILE A 93 -0.82 -12.92 -14.53
CA ILE A 93 0.45 -13.17 -13.87
C ILE A 93 1.55 -12.45 -14.68
N TRP A 94 2.26 -11.55 -14.01
CA TRP A 94 3.32 -10.73 -14.58
C TRP A 94 4.65 -11.20 -14.00
N MET A 95 5.43 -11.94 -14.78
CA MET A 95 6.70 -12.48 -14.33
C MET A 95 7.71 -11.35 -14.09
N ARG A 96 8.50 -11.46 -13.01
CA ARG A 96 9.59 -10.54 -12.76
C ARG A 96 10.71 -10.76 -13.79
N PRO A 97 11.33 -9.67 -14.28
CA PRO A 97 12.52 -9.79 -15.13
C PRO A 97 13.63 -10.56 -14.41
N GLY A 98 14.28 -11.50 -15.10
CA GLY A 98 15.41 -12.27 -14.58
C GLY A 98 15.08 -13.62 -13.93
N ASN A 99 13.81 -13.94 -13.68
CA ASN A 99 13.38 -15.22 -13.09
C ASN A 99 12.92 -16.26 -14.15
N GLY A 100 13.08 -16.00 -15.45
CA GLY A 100 12.23 -16.57 -16.51
C GLY A 100 12.87 -17.43 -17.59
N ASP A 101 14.16 -17.78 -17.55
CA ASP A 101 14.77 -18.60 -18.60
C ASP A 101 14.48 -20.11 -18.49
N SER A 102 13.65 -20.56 -17.54
CA SER A 102 13.43 -21.99 -17.33
C SER A 102 12.03 -22.38 -16.87
N LEU A 103 11.00 -22.20 -17.71
CA LEU A 103 9.81 -23.06 -17.63
C LEU A 103 9.35 -23.43 -19.04
N PRO A 104 9.27 -24.74 -19.39
CA PRO A 104 8.68 -25.16 -20.65
C PRO A 104 7.17 -24.93 -20.60
N VAL A 105 6.66 -24.14 -21.55
CA VAL A 105 5.23 -24.01 -21.79
C VAL A 105 4.74 -25.34 -22.37
N ASN A 106 4.25 -26.25 -21.52
CA ASN A 106 3.58 -27.46 -22.02
C ASN A 106 2.14 -27.08 -22.41
N GLN A 107 1.99 -26.63 -23.66
CA GLN A 107 0.70 -26.63 -24.34
C GLN A 107 0.44 -28.03 -24.90
N GLU A 108 -0.14 -28.91 -24.08
CA GLU A 108 -0.80 -30.10 -24.65
C GLU A 108 -2.14 -30.32 -23.96
N ALA A 109 -3.10 -29.48 -24.35
CA ALA A 109 -4.51 -29.77 -24.18
C ALA A 109 -4.95 -30.72 -25.31
N THR A 110 -5.09 -32.00 -24.97
CA THR A 110 -6.14 -32.91 -25.42
C THR A 110 -6.72 -32.68 -26.83
N ASN A 111 -6.17 -33.35 -27.85
CA ASN A 111 -6.96 -33.71 -29.03
C ASN A 111 -7.49 -35.13 -28.86
N SER A 112 -8.78 -35.17 -28.53
CA SER A 112 -9.64 -36.36 -28.45
C SER A 112 -9.51 -37.27 -29.66
N LEU A 113 -9.54 -38.57 -29.35
CA LEU A 113 -9.86 -39.67 -30.27
C LEU A 113 -11.02 -39.31 -31.19
N LYS A 114 -10.83 -39.49 -32.50
CA LYS A 114 -11.93 -39.64 -33.45
C LYS A 114 -11.49 -40.49 -34.64
N GLY A 115 -12.08 -41.68 -34.75
CA GLY A 115 -12.17 -42.49 -35.97
C GLY A 115 -11.07 -43.50 -36.15
#